data_AF-A0A4Y1Q2B4-F1
#
_entry.id   AF-A0A4Y1Q2B4-F1
#
_cell.length_a   1.000
_cell.length_b   1.000
_cell.length_c   1.000
_cell.angle_alpha   90.00
_cell.angle_beta   90.00
_cell.angle_gamma   90.00
#
_symmetry.space_group_name_H-M   'P 1'
#
loop_
_entity.id
_entity.type
_entity.pdbx_description
1 polymer ?
#
loop_
_entity_poly.entity_id
_entity_poly.type
_entity_poly.pdbx_seq_one_letter_code
_entity_poly.pdbx_strand_id
1 'polypeptide(L)'
;GIGPAYSSKASRSGLRVHHLFDHDTFANKFRKLVEGRFKRYGHFEYDTEAEIERYKSLAERLKPHVVDSVAYIHNALASQKKVLVEGANAL
;
A
#
# COMPACT_ATOMS: atom_id res chain seq x y z
N GLY A 1 8.58 7.73 -5.04
CA GLY A 1 8.24 7.99 -3.63
C GLY A 1 8.58 6.84 -2.67
N ILE A 2 9.67 6.11 -2.89
CA ILE A 2 10.06 4.95 -2.04
C ILE A 2 10.34 5.40 -0.60
N GLY A 3 11.21 6.41 -0.42
CA GLY A 3 11.54 6.97 0.90
C GLY A 3 10.32 7.48 1.69
N PRO A 4 9.48 8.38 1.13
CA PRO A 4 8.27 8.84 1.80
C PRO A 4 7.26 7.74 2.18
N ALA A 5 7.15 6.69 1.36
CA ALA A 5 6.33 5.53 1.69
C ALA A 5 6.89 4.75 2.90
N TYR A 6 8.20 4.50 2.93
CA TYR A 6 8.85 3.85 4.08
C TYR A 6 8.84 4.72 5.35
N SER A 7 8.99 6.04 5.22
CA SER A 7 8.83 6.96 6.35
C SER A 7 7.42 6.88 6.94
N SER A 8 6.39 6.81 6.08
CA SER A 8 4.99 6.65 6.54
C SER A 8 4.72 5.27 7.16
N LYS A 9 5.42 4.22 6.70
CA LYS A 9 5.43 2.90 7.35
C LYS A 9 6.03 2.99 8.76
N ALA A 10 7.20 3.64 8.89
CA ALA A 10 7.87 3.81 10.18
C ALA A 10 7.03 4.64 11.17
N SER A 11 6.33 5.68 10.69
CA SER A 11 5.42 6.47 11.52
C SER A 11 4.07 5.78 11.79
N ARG A 12 3.83 4.59 11.25
CA ARG A 12 2.58 3.81 11.38
C ARG A 12 1.34 4.53 10.83
N SER A 13 1.53 5.51 9.94
CA SER A 13 0.45 6.24 9.28
C SER A 13 0.18 5.75 7.86
N GLY A 14 1.09 4.95 7.30
CA GLY A 14 0.99 4.44 5.93
C GLY A 14 -0.21 3.52 5.70
N LEU A 15 -0.72 3.56 4.46
CA LEU A 15 -1.73 2.63 3.98
C LEU A 15 -1.06 1.34 3.46
N ARG A 16 -1.77 0.23 3.64
CA ARG A 16 -1.40 -1.13 3.19
C ARG A 16 -2.45 -1.66 2.23
N VAL A 17 -2.09 -2.65 1.41
CA VAL A 17 -2.97 -3.26 0.39
C VAL A 17 -4.36 -3.60 0.93
N HIS A 18 -4.47 -4.19 2.13
CA HIS A 18 -5.76 -4.56 2.70
C HIS A 18 -6.73 -3.38 2.91
N HIS A 19 -6.22 -2.17 3.14
CA HIS A 19 -7.08 -1.00 3.33
C HIS A 19 -7.86 -0.67 2.05
N LEU A 20 -7.36 -1.06 0.86
CA LEU A 20 -8.03 -0.79 -0.42
C LEU A 20 -9.44 -1.40 -0.51
N PHE A 21 -9.74 -2.40 0.32
CA PHE A 21 -11.02 -3.12 0.28
C PHE A 21 -12.05 -2.61 1.30
N ASP A 22 -11.67 -1.64 2.14
CA ASP A 22 -12.60 -0.83 2.94
C ASP A 22 -12.51 0.61 2.41
N HIS A 23 -13.39 0.93 1.47
CA HIS A 23 -13.32 2.18 0.70
C HIS A 23 -13.44 3.42 1.58
N ASP A 24 -14.31 3.39 2.60
CA ASP A 24 -14.54 4.52 3.49
C ASP A 24 -13.34 4.73 4.41
N THR A 25 -12.81 3.65 5.00
CA THR A 25 -11.61 3.71 5.83
C THR A 25 -10.39 4.15 5.01
N PHE A 26 -10.23 3.65 3.78
CA PHE A 26 -9.17 4.06 2.88
C PHE A 26 -9.24 5.55 2.58
N ALA A 27 -10.39 6.04 2.11
CA ALA A 27 -10.59 7.43 1.74
C ALA A 27 -10.29 8.37 2.92
N ASN A 28 -10.83 8.05 4.11
CA ASN A 28 -10.59 8.83 5.32
C ASN A 28 -9.12 8.88 5.73
N LYS A 29 -8.41 7.76 5.66
CA LYS A 29 -6.96 7.70 5.97
C LYS A 29 -6.12 8.39 4.89
N PHE A 30 -6.51 8.27 3.62
CA PHE A 30 -5.81 8.87 2.49
C PHE A 30 -5.86 10.39 2.56
N ARG A 31 -7.05 10.98 2.79
CA ARG A 31 -7.20 12.43 3.00
C ARG A 31 -6.32 12.95 4.13
N LYS A 32 -6.30 12.25 5.28
CA LYS A 32 -5.41 12.60 6.41
C LYS A 32 -3.93 12.52 6.06
N LEU A 33 -3.53 11.55 5.24
CA LEU A 33 -2.15 11.45 4.75
C LEU A 33 -1.80 12.64 3.87
N VAL A 34 -2.66 13.01 2.93
CA VAL A 34 -2.44 14.17 2.05
C VAL A 34 -2.40 15.47 2.86
N GLU A 35 -3.34 15.70 3.78
CA GLU A 35 -3.30 16.83 4.70
C GLU A 35 -1.98 16.91 5.48
N GLY A 36 -1.48 15.77 5.96
CA GLY A 36 -0.19 15.69 6.64
C GLY A 36 0.99 16.05 5.73
N ARG A 37 0.89 15.80 4.42
CA ARG A 37 1.90 16.24 3.44
C ARG A 37 1.80 17.73 3.17
N PHE A 38 0.60 18.27 3.01
CA PHE A 38 0.41 19.72 2.87
C PHE A 38 0.94 20.50 4.08
N LYS A 39 0.67 20.02 5.30
CA LYS A 39 1.21 20.65 6.53
C LYS A 39 2.73 20.65 6.60
N ARG A 40 3.38 19.60 6.08
CA ARG A 40 4.84 19.45 6.17
C ARG A 40 5.59 20.16 5.05
N TYR A 41 5.03 20.18 3.84
CA TYR A 41 5.73 20.58 2.62
C TYR A 41 5.10 21.80 1.93
N GLY A 42 4.06 22.38 2.53
CA GLY A 42 3.25 23.41 1.88
C GLY A 42 2.21 22.81 0.93
N HIS A 43 1.33 23.67 0.42
CA HIS A 43 0.31 23.25 -0.54
C HIS A 43 0.96 23.00 -1.91
N PHE A 44 0.60 21.90 -2.54
CA PHE A 44 0.98 21.56 -3.91
C PHE A 44 -0.27 21.08 -4.66
N GLU A 45 -0.25 21.17 -5.98
CA GLU A 45 -1.37 20.70 -6.81
C GLU A 45 -1.50 19.17 -6.67
N TYR A 46 -2.63 18.72 -6.10
CA TYR A 46 -2.90 17.30 -5.90
C TYR A 46 -4.40 17.06 -5.78
N ASP A 47 -4.97 16.32 -6.74
CA ASP A 47 -6.38 15.93 -6.70
C ASP A 47 -6.56 14.69 -5.83
N THR A 48 -6.92 14.94 -4.57
CA THR A 48 -7.09 13.88 -3.56
C THR A 48 -8.27 12.97 -3.89
N GLU A 49 -9.35 13.51 -4.42
CA GLU A 49 -10.58 12.75 -4.68
C GLU A 49 -10.45 11.92 -5.95
N ALA A 50 -9.85 12.47 -7.01
CA ALA A 50 -9.54 11.70 -8.21
C ALA A 50 -8.60 10.54 -7.93
N GLU A 51 -7.61 10.72 -7.04
CA GLU A 51 -6.72 9.62 -6.64
C GLU A 51 -7.46 8.55 -5.83
N ILE A 52 -8.34 8.92 -4.90
CA ILE A 52 -9.17 7.95 -4.18
C ILE A 52 -10.01 7.12 -5.15
N GLU A 53 -10.64 7.75 -6.14
CA GLU A 53 -11.44 7.04 -7.16
C GLU A 53 -10.56 6.14 -8.04
N ARG A 54 -9.38 6.61 -8.45
CA ARG A 54 -8.40 5.81 -9.18
C ARG A 54 -8.02 4.56 -8.38
N TYR A 55 -7.78 4.69 -7.07
CA TYR A 55 -7.44 3.56 -6.21
C TYR A 55 -8.56 2.53 -6.07
N LYS A 56 -9.84 2.92 -6.14
CA LYS A 56 -10.96 1.95 -6.17
C LYS A 56 -10.90 1.06 -7.41
N SER A 57 -10.72 1.66 -8.60
CA SER A 57 -10.59 0.88 -9.84
C SER A 57 -9.37 -0.06 -9.84
N LEU A 58 -8.27 0.38 -9.22
CA LEU A 58 -7.07 -0.45 -9.04
C LEU A 58 -7.29 -1.58 -8.04
N ALA A 59 -8.06 -1.33 -6.97
CA ALA A 59 -8.40 -2.34 -5.98
C ALA A 59 -9.14 -3.53 -6.62
N GLU A 60 -10.10 -3.27 -7.51
CA GLU A 60 -10.83 -4.32 -8.22
C GLU A 60 -9.92 -5.19 -9.10
N ARG A 61 -8.99 -4.56 -9.83
CA ARG A 61 -7.99 -5.29 -10.63
C ARG A 61 -7.02 -6.10 -9.78
N LEU A 62 -6.68 -5.60 -8.60
CA LEU A 62 -5.71 -6.22 -7.70
C LEU A 62 -6.33 -7.36 -6.88
N LYS A 63 -7.63 -7.30 -6.59
CA LYS A 63 -8.37 -8.19 -5.69
C LYS A 63 -8.08 -9.69 -5.89
N PRO A 64 -8.03 -10.25 -7.12
CA PRO A 64 -7.77 -11.67 -7.33
C PRO A 64 -6.35 -12.12 -6.95
N HIS A 65 -5.42 -11.17 -6.78
CA HIS A 65 -4.02 -11.42 -6.51
C HIS A 65 -3.63 -11.18 -5.04
N VAL A 66 -4.56 -10.72 -4.20
CA VAL A 66 -4.29 -10.46 -2.79
C VAL A 66 -4.49 -11.75 -2.00
N VAL A 67 -3.43 -12.16 -1.30
CA VAL A 67 -3.40 -13.36 -0.45
C VAL A 67 -2.84 -13.02 0.92
N ASP A 68 -3.14 -13.85 1.92
CA ASP A 68 -2.32 -13.90 3.13
C ASP A 68 -0.96 -14.48 2.75
N SER A 69 0.02 -13.59 2.56
CA SER A 69 1.37 -13.98 2.15
C SER A 69 2.07 -14.87 3.16
N VAL A 70 1.76 -14.75 4.46
CA VAL A 70 2.40 -15.57 5.50
C VAL A 70 1.92 -17.01 5.35
N ALA A 71 0.60 -17.22 5.29
CA ALA A 71 0.02 -18.54 5.09
C ALA A 71 0.42 -19.13 3.72
N TYR A 72 0.39 -18.32 2.65
CA TYR A 72 0.74 -18.75 1.31
C TYR A 72 2.19 -19.28 1.22
N ILE A 73 3.15 -18.51 1.74
CA ILE A 73 4.57 -18.91 1.74
C ILE A 73 4.79 -20.10 2.66
N HIS A 74 4.17 -20.11 3.86
CA HIS A 74 4.29 -21.24 4.79
C HIS A 74 3.84 -22.56 4.15
N ASN A 75 2.68 -22.57 3.50
CA ASN A 75 2.14 -23.76 2.83
C ASN A 75 3.01 -24.20 1.64
N ALA A 76 3.56 -23.25 0.87
CA ALA A 76 4.47 -23.56 -0.23
C ALA A 76 5.76 -24.25 0.27
N LEU A 77 6.32 -23.78 1.38
CA LEU A 77 7.49 -24.38 2.02
C LEU A 77 7.18 -25.77 2.58
N ALA A 78 6.04 -25.92 3.29
CA ALA A 78 5.58 -27.21 3.82
C ALA A 78 5.36 -28.24 2.69
N SER A 79 4.92 -27.79 1.52
CA SER A 79 4.73 -28.61 0.32
C SER A 79 6.02 -28.80 -0.51
N GLN A 80 7.19 -28.50 0.06
CA GLN A 80 8.51 -28.65 -0.56
C GLN A 80 8.67 -27.96 -1.92
N LYS A 81 7.99 -26.83 -2.14
CA LYS A 81 8.20 -26.01 -3.35
C LYS A 81 9.57 -25.34 -3.31
N LYS A 82 10.21 -25.21 -4.47
CA LYS A 82 11.42 -24.39 -4.63
C LYS A 82 11.02 -22.92 -4.71
N VAL A 83 11.65 -22.08 -3.88
CA VAL A 83 11.37 -20.64 -3.80
C VAL A 83 12.63 -19.86 -4.20
N LEU A 84 12.51 -18.98 -5.20
CA LEU A 84 13.52 -18.00 -5.55
C LEU A 84 13.16 -16.66 -4.90
N VAL A 85 14.12 -16.05 -4.20
CA VAL A 85 13.96 -14.69 -3.64
C VAL A 85 14.76 -13.73 -4.52
N GLU A 86 14.05 -12.93 -5.32
CA GLU A 86 14.64 -11.91 -6.19
C GLU A 86 14.89 -10.64 -5.37
N GLY A 87 16.11 -10.50 -4.87
CA GLY A 87 16.55 -9.31 -4.14
C GLY A 87 16.55 -8.06 -5.05
N ALA A 88 16.10 -6.93 -4.51
CA ALA A 88 16.21 -5.62 -5.15
C ALA A 88 17.27 -4.77 -4.44
N ASN A 89 17.80 -3.77 -5.15
CA ASN A 89 18.93 -2.91 -4.70
C ASN A 89 20.25 -3.70 -4.52
N ALA A 90 21.24 -3.08 -3.89
CA ALA A 90 22.56 -3.66 -3.60
C ALA A 90 22.96 -3.32 -2.17
N LEU A 91 23.93 -4.07 -1.62
CA LEU A 91 24.53 -3.82 -0.30
C LEU A 91 25.34 -2.52 -0.28
#